data_AF-A0A960P9J6-F1
#
_entry.id   AF-A0A960P9J6-F1
#
_cell.length_a   1.000
_cell.length_b   1.000
_cell.length_c   1.000
_cell.angle_alpha   90.00
_cell.angle_beta   90.00
_cell.angle_gamma   90.00
#
_symmetry.space_group_name_H-M   'P 1'
#
loop_
_entity.id
_entity.type
_entity.pdbx_description
1 polymer ?
#
loop_
_entity_poly.entity_id
_entity_poly.type
_entity_poly.pdbx_seq_one_letter_code
_entity_poly.pdbx_strand_id
1 'polypeptide(L)'
;MAVTGRLLLSDVVDERLRLELSLGARFLPVDPDAEVVVTPRHATEAPSAPDQFPLPPEDLWEWAYDYLELGEEHAGRLRAAVGRAGGAFDGPLLDFGCGTGRVMRWFLEEAREHEVWGVDLNDA
;
A
#
# COMPACT_ATOMS: atom_id res chain seq x y z
N MET A 1 -1.11 -23.76 -47.61
CA MET A 1 0.11 -23.72 -46.78
C MET A 1 -0.29 -23.36 -45.37
N ALA A 2 -0.20 -24.31 -44.43
CA ALA A 2 -0.52 -24.06 -43.03
C ALA A 2 0.71 -23.45 -42.33
N VAL A 3 0.59 -22.21 -41.84
CA VAL A 3 1.60 -21.63 -40.94
C VAL A 3 1.26 -22.13 -39.54
N THR A 4 1.91 -23.22 -39.14
CA THR A 4 1.89 -23.72 -37.77
C THR A 4 2.92 -22.92 -36.98
N GLY A 5 2.52 -21.73 -36.53
CA GLY A 5 3.28 -20.94 -35.55
C GLY A 5 2.72 -21.20 -34.16
N ARG A 6 3.49 -21.83 -33.28
CA ARG A 6 3.24 -21.72 -31.83
C ARG A 6 3.51 -20.27 -31.47
N LEU A 7 2.47 -19.49 -31.19
CA LEU A 7 2.62 -18.29 -30.37
C LEU A 7 2.98 -18.79 -28.98
N LEU A 8 4.20 -18.52 -28.53
CA LEU A 8 4.55 -18.74 -27.14
C LEU A 8 3.80 -17.70 -26.31
N LEU A 9 3.29 -18.10 -25.16
CA LEU A 9 2.58 -17.19 -24.24
C LEU A 9 3.44 -15.95 -23.91
N SER A 10 4.78 -16.10 -23.93
CA SER A 10 5.76 -15.02 -23.79
C SER A 10 5.56 -13.90 -24.80
N ASP A 11 5.26 -14.22 -26.06
CA ASP A 11 5.24 -13.25 -27.15
C ASP A 11 3.99 -12.37 -27.07
N VAL A 12 2.89 -12.90 -26.52
CA VAL A 12 1.65 -12.16 -26.24
C VAL A 12 1.76 -11.32 -24.95
N VAL A 13 2.55 -11.82 -23.99
CA VAL A 13 2.83 -11.13 -22.72
C VAL A 13 3.77 -9.93 -22.96
N ASP A 14 4.76 -10.04 -23.83
CA ASP A 14 5.72 -8.98 -24.16
C ASP A 14 5.07 -7.77 -24.89
N GLU A 15 4.11 -8.00 -25.79
CA GLU A 15 3.48 -6.89 -26.53
C GLU A 15 2.40 -6.16 -25.74
N ARG A 16 1.73 -6.82 -24.78
CA ARG A 16 0.64 -6.22 -23.98
C ARG A 16 1.07 -5.64 -22.64
N LEU A 17 2.27 -5.95 -22.15
CA LEU A 17 2.82 -5.41 -20.90
C LEU A 17 3.98 -4.45 -21.17
N ARG A 18 3.87 -3.58 -22.18
CA ARG A 18 4.55 -2.28 -22.15
C ARG A 18 3.90 -1.39 -21.08
N LEU A 19 3.93 -1.86 -19.84
CA LEU A 19 3.91 -0.99 -18.69
C LEU A 19 5.29 -0.36 -18.71
N GLU A 20 5.37 0.96 -18.90
CA GLU A 20 6.54 1.68 -18.41
C GLU A 20 6.57 1.44 -16.91
N LEU A 21 7.30 0.39 -16.49
CA LEU A 21 7.48 0.07 -15.09
C LEU A 21 8.33 1.19 -14.49
N SER A 22 7.67 2.20 -13.92
CA SER A 22 8.31 3.17 -13.05
C SER A 22 8.56 2.50 -11.70
N LEU A 23 9.84 2.27 -11.42
CA LEU A 23 10.26 1.84 -10.09
C LEU A 23 10.41 3.08 -9.20
N GLY A 24 9.41 3.36 -8.37
CA GLY A 24 9.53 4.27 -7.24
C GLY A 24 10.30 3.63 -6.08
N ALA A 25 11.62 3.46 -6.21
CA ALA A 25 12.45 2.88 -5.15
C ALA A 25 13.38 3.91 -4.50
N ARG A 26 13.53 3.83 -3.18
CA ARG A 26 14.68 4.44 -2.49
C ARG A 26 15.90 3.55 -2.70
N PHE A 27 16.86 4.02 -3.49
CA PHE A 27 18.17 3.39 -3.58
C PHE A 27 18.94 3.68 -2.29
N LEU A 28 18.99 2.70 -1.41
CA LEU A 28 19.82 2.73 -0.21
C LEU A 28 21.09 1.94 -0.52
N PRO A 29 22.28 2.58 -0.50
CA PRO A 29 23.53 1.84 -0.68
C PRO A 29 23.67 0.87 0.50
N VAL A 30 23.57 -0.42 0.18
CA VAL A 30 23.75 -1.50 1.14
C VAL A 30 25.05 -2.23 0.82
N ASP A 31 25.81 -2.55 1.85
CA ASP A 31 26.93 -3.46 1.75
C ASP A 31 26.36 -4.88 1.47
N PRO A 32 26.70 -5.53 0.35
CA PRO A 32 26.17 -6.84 0.01
C PRO A 32 26.53 -7.93 1.02
N ASP A 33 27.58 -7.71 1.83
CA ASP A 33 28.03 -8.65 2.86
C ASP A 33 27.44 -8.32 4.25
N ALA A 34 26.59 -7.28 4.37
CA ALA A 34 25.98 -6.91 5.63
C ALA A 34 24.87 -7.89 6.04
N GLU A 35 24.99 -8.48 7.24
CA GLU A 35 23.92 -9.25 7.87
C GLU A 35 22.75 -8.36 8.33
N VAL A 36 22.97 -7.05 8.47
CA VAL A 36 21.97 -6.08 8.96
C VAL A 36 21.99 -4.81 8.11
N VAL A 37 20.82 -4.42 7.61
CA VAL A 37 20.62 -3.13 6.93
C VAL A 37 19.95 -2.15 7.89
N VAL A 38 20.59 -1.02 8.16
CA VAL A 38 20.01 0.07 8.95
C VAL A 38 19.57 1.19 8.03
N THR A 39 18.26 1.33 7.84
CA THR A 39 17.70 2.46 7.11
C THR A 39 17.49 3.63 8.08
N PRO A 40 18.04 4.83 7.82
CA PRO A 40 17.77 5.98 8.68
C PRO A 40 16.27 6.24 8.72
N ARG A 41 15.65 6.05 9.89
CA ARG A 41 14.30 6.52 10.13
C ARG A 41 14.38 8.04 10.16
N HIS A 42 13.71 8.72 9.24
CA HIS A 42 13.49 10.15 9.41
C HIS A 42 12.74 10.33 10.73
N ALA A 43 13.35 11.04 11.68
CA ALA A 43 12.69 11.40 12.93
C ALA A 43 11.64 12.47 12.63
N THR A 44 10.49 12.04 12.11
CA THR A 44 9.25 12.79 12.24
C THR A 44 8.67 12.47 13.61
N GLU A 45 8.15 13.48 14.31
CA GLU A 45 7.29 13.21 15.46
C GLU A 45 6.22 12.22 15.03
N ALA A 46 6.06 11.14 15.78
CA ALA A 46 5.05 10.14 15.45
C ALA A 46 3.68 10.82 15.55
N PRO A 47 2.82 10.73 14.52
CA PRO A 47 1.50 11.32 14.58
C PRO A 47 0.74 10.73 15.77
N SER A 48 0.13 11.60 16.56
CA SER A 48 -0.74 11.22 17.67
C SER A 48 -2.17 10.94 17.24
N ALA A 49 -2.55 11.38 16.03
CA ALA A 49 -3.87 11.15 15.43
C ALA A 49 -3.81 10.91 13.91
N PRO A 50 -4.79 10.21 13.31
CA PRO A 50 -4.84 9.89 11.88
C PRO A 50 -4.80 11.11 10.93
N ASP A 51 -5.33 12.25 11.35
CA ASP A 51 -5.38 13.50 10.58
C ASP A 51 -4.04 14.25 10.57
N GLN A 52 -3.10 13.90 11.46
CA GLN A 52 -1.76 14.48 11.51
C GLN A 52 -0.78 13.84 10.51
N PHE A 53 -1.14 12.71 9.91
CA PHE A 53 -0.37 12.18 8.79
C PHE A 53 -0.47 13.12 7.60
N PRO A 54 0.65 13.38 6.89
CA PRO A 54 0.63 14.20 5.69
C PRO A 54 -0.44 13.67 4.73
N LEU A 55 -1.29 14.57 4.24
CA LEU A 55 -2.25 14.23 3.22
C LEU A 55 -1.49 14.07 1.89
N PRO A 56 -1.84 13.07 1.07
CA PRO A 56 -1.36 13.02 -0.30
C PRO A 56 -1.83 14.27 -1.06
N PRO A 57 -1.17 14.66 -2.15
CA PRO A 57 -1.69 15.64 -3.11
C PRO A 57 -3.15 15.33 -3.52
N GLU A 58 -3.97 16.37 -3.66
CA GLU A 58 -5.42 16.23 -3.92
C GLU A 58 -5.73 15.50 -5.24
N ASP A 59 -4.86 15.61 -6.23
CA ASP A 59 -4.96 14.90 -7.50
C ASP A 59 -4.81 13.37 -7.36
N LEU A 60 -4.23 12.90 -6.25
CA LEU A 60 -4.13 11.48 -5.91
C LEU A 60 -5.30 10.96 -5.07
N TRP A 61 -6.29 11.79 -4.73
CA TRP A 61 -7.39 11.37 -3.84
C TRP A 61 -8.43 10.48 -4.53
N GLU A 62 -8.28 10.24 -5.84
CA GLU A 62 -9.12 9.37 -6.66
C GLU A 62 -10.61 9.38 -6.24
N TRP A 63 -11.31 10.47 -6.58
CA TRP A 63 -12.76 10.63 -6.36
C TRP A 63 -13.22 10.83 -4.91
N ALA A 64 -12.29 10.91 -3.94
CA ALA A 64 -12.62 11.15 -2.53
C ALA A 64 -12.50 12.64 -2.17
N TYR A 65 -13.52 13.45 -2.52
CA TYR A 65 -13.61 14.85 -2.09
C TYR A 65 -13.58 15.00 -0.55
N ASP A 66 -14.16 14.02 0.15
CA ASP A 66 -14.15 13.91 1.61
C ASP A 66 -13.14 12.85 2.07
N TYR A 67 -11.87 12.99 1.66
CA TYR A 67 -10.82 11.96 1.81
C TYR A 67 -10.72 11.37 3.23
N LEU A 68 -10.67 12.23 4.26
CA LEU A 68 -10.55 11.81 5.65
C LEU A 68 -11.83 11.14 6.16
N GLU A 69 -12.98 11.78 5.99
CA GLU A 69 -14.28 11.29 6.47
C GLU A 69 -14.64 9.94 5.84
N LEU A 70 -14.49 9.83 4.51
CA LEU A 70 -14.73 8.57 3.82
C LEU A 70 -13.73 7.49 4.23
N GLY A 71 -12.49 7.88 4.58
CA GLY A 71 -11.47 6.98 5.12
C GLY A 71 -11.87 6.40 6.47
N GLU A 72 -12.34 7.26 7.37
CA GLU A 72 -12.81 6.88 8.71
C GLU A 72 -14.01 5.95 8.61
N GLU A 73 -14.98 6.31 7.77
CA GLU A 73 -16.18 5.51 7.53
C GLU A 73 -15.81 4.11 7.03
N HIS A 74 -14.92 4.02 6.05
CA HIS A 74 -14.48 2.75 5.49
C HIS A 74 -13.72 1.90 6.53
N ALA A 75 -12.86 2.52 7.34
CA ALA A 75 -12.19 1.82 8.44
C ALA A 75 -13.18 1.29 9.47
N GLY A 76 -14.23 2.06 9.80
CA GLY A 76 -15.34 1.62 10.65
C GLY A 76 -16.09 0.41 10.07
N ARG A 77 -16.36 0.42 8.75
CA ARG A 77 -17.00 -0.70 8.05
C ARG A 77 -16.14 -1.96 8.08
N LEU A 78 -14.82 -1.85 7.92
CA LEU A 78 -13.88 -2.98 8.04
C LEU A 78 -13.88 -3.57 9.45
N ARG A 79 -13.77 -2.73 10.49
CA ARG A 79 -13.89 -3.16 11.90
C ARG A 79 -15.20 -3.89 12.17
N ALA A 80 -16.31 -3.34 11.69
CA ALA A 80 -17.60 -3.98 11.84
C ALA A 80 -17.68 -5.34 11.12
N ALA A 81 -17.09 -5.46 9.92
CA ALA A 81 -17.08 -6.70 9.16
C ALA A 81 -16.24 -7.79 9.85
N VAL A 82 -15.03 -7.46 10.29
CA VAL A 82 -14.16 -8.37 11.04
C VAL A 82 -14.80 -8.79 12.36
N GLY A 83 -15.40 -7.85 13.09
CA GLY A 83 -16.12 -8.13 14.32
C GLY A 83 -17.32 -9.07 14.13
N ARG A 84 -18.08 -8.91 13.04
CA ARG A 84 -19.17 -9.86 12.67
C ARG A 84 -18.67 -11.27 12.37
N ALA A 85 -17.43 -11.41 11.93
CA ALA A 85 -16.77 -12.70 11.70
C ALA A 85 -16.14 -13.28 12.97
N GLY A 86 -16.22 -12.58 14.11
CA GLY A 86 -15.59 -12.99 15.37
C GLY A 86 -14.09 -12.73 15.44
N GLY A 87 -13.56 -11.91 14.52
CA GLY A 87 -12.16 -11.49 14.53
C GLY A 87 -11.94 -10.16 15.24
N ALA A 88 -10.66 -9.81 15.41
CA ALA A 88 -10.19 -8.52 15.89
C ALA A 88 -8.93 -8.10 15.11
N PHE A 89 -8.49 -6.86 15.30
CA PHE A 89 -7.22 -6.35 14.76
C PHE A 89 -6.16 -6.34 15.88
N ASP A 90 -5.72 -7.54 16.28
CA ASP A 90 -4.81 -7.80 17.40
C ASP A 90 -3.47 -8.41 16.96
N GLY A 91 -3.11 -8.20 15.68
CA GLY A 91 -1.88 -8.68 15.10
C GLY A 91 -1.49 -7.91 13.83
N PRO A 92 -0.45 -8.37 13.11
CA PRO A 92 0.00 -7.72 11.89
C PRO A 92 -1.12 -7.60 10.85
N LEU A 93 -1.24 -6.40 10.26
CA LEU A 93 -2.24 -6.07 9.25
C LEU A 93 -1.59 -5.89 7.88
N LEU A 94 -2.23 -6.40 6.83
CA LEU A 94 -1.89 -6.11 5.43
C LEU A 94 -3.14 -5.62 4.69
N ASP A 95 -3.10 -4.37 4.24
CA ASP A 95 -4.15 -3.75 3.42
C ASP A 95 -3.83 -3.91 1.93
N PHE A 96 -4.67 -4.66 1.20
CA PHE A 96 -4.51 -4.91 -0.22
C PHE A 96 -5.27 -3.85 -1.03
N GLY A 97 -4.56 -3.15 -1.93
CA GLY A 97 -5.13 -2.03 -2.66
C GLY A 97 -5.23 -0.79 -1.78
N CYS A 98 -4.16 -0.50 -1.02
CA CYS A 98 -4.18 0.58 -0.01
C CYS A 98 -4.28 1.98 -0.62
N GLY A 99 -4.03 2.13 -1.93
CA GLY A 99 -3.89 3.40 -2.63
C GLY A 99 -2.96 4.34 -1.88
N THR A 100 -3.43 5.56 -1.63
CA THR A 100 -2.71 6.57 -0.85
C THR A 100 -2.83 6.40 0.67
N GLY A 101 -3.25 5.23 1.16
CA GLY A 101 -3.37 4.93 2.60
C GLY A 101 -4.55 5.60 3.30
N ARG A 102 -5.61 5.95 2.54
CA ARG A 102 -6.81 6.67 3.04
C ARG A 102 -7.51 5.96 4.19
N VAL A 103 -7.63 4.65 4.10
CA VAL A 103 -8.26 3.81 5.13
C VAL A 103 -7.21 3.42 6.19
N MET A 104 -6.02 3.02 5.74
CA MET A 104 -4.93 2.56 6.59
C MET A 104 -4.53 3.55 7.69
N ARG A 105 -4.59 4.88 7.45
CA ARG A 105 -4.27 5.89 8.49
C ARG A 105 -5.13 5.78 9.75
N TRP A 106 -6.33 5.22 9.64
CA TRP A 106 -7.26 5.05 10.76
C TRP A 106 -6.96 3.81 11.59
N PHE A 107 -5.92 3.05 11.26
CA PHE A 107 -5.38 1.94 12.04
C PHE A 107 -4.16 2.37 12.87
N LEU A 108 -4.07 3.65 13.24
CA LEU A 108 -2.94 4.21 13.98
C LEU A 108 -2.75 3.54 15.35
N GLU A 109 -3.84 3.26 16.08
CA GLU A 109 -3.74 2.61 17.39
C GLU A 109 -3.21 1.17 17.22
N GLU A 110 -3.69 0.44 16.21
CA GLU A 110 -3.18 -0.88 15.88
C GLU A 110 -1.70 -0.82 15.43
N ALA A 111 -1.30 0.22 14.69
CA ALA A 111 0.08 0.44 14.25
C ALA A 111 1.06 0.80 15.38
N ARG A 112 0.56 1.16 16.57
CA ARG A 112 1.40 1.38 17.77
C ARG A 112 1.83 0.06 18.41
N GLU A 113 1.00 -0.97 18.27
CA GLU A 113 1.21 -2.28 18.92
C GLU A 113 1.69 -3.35 17.94
N HIS A 114 1.32 -3.24 16.66
CA HIS A 114 1.58 -4.22 15.62
C HIS A 114 2.04 -3.58 14.31
N GLU A 115 2.60 -4.38 13.41
CA GLU A 115 2.93 -3.90 12.08
C GLU A 115 1.66 -3.72 11.23
N VAL A 116 1.56 -2.58 10.54
CA VAL A 116 0.48 -2.29 9.59
C VAL A 116 1.12 -1.95 8.24
N TRP A 117 0.89 -2.82 7.27
CA TRP A 117 1.45 -2.72 5.92
C TRP A 117 0.35 -2.45 4.90
N GLY A 118 0.67 -1.65 3.88
CA GLY A 118 -0.16 -1.45 2.71
C GLY A 118 0.58 -1.94 1.47
N VAL A 119 -0.14 -2.58 0.55
CA VAL A 119 0.38 -2.96 -0.77
C VAL A 119 -0.59 -2.51 -1.85
N ASP A 120 -0.05 -1.90 -2.90
CA ASP A 120 -0.81 -1.48 -4.07
C ASP A 120 0.00 -1.76 -5.35
N LEU A 121 -0.70 -1.87 -6.48
CA LEU A 121 -0.10 -2.00 -7.81
C LEU A 121 0.11 -0.64 -8.47
N ASN A 122 -0.64 0.38 -8.07
CA ASN A 122 -0.47 1.74 -8.56
C ASN A 122 0.74 2.37 -7.86
N ASP A 123 1.71 2.82 -8.65
CA ASP A 123 2.73 3.75 -8.18
C ASP A 123 2.11 5.14 -8.16
N ALA A 124 1.64 5.55 -6.98
CA ALA A 124 1.10 6.88 -6.74
C ALA A 124 2.07 8.00 -7.16
#